data_AF-A0A5P6VSW0-F1
#
_entry.id   AF-A0A5P6VSW0-F1
#
_cell.length_a   1.000
_cell.length_b   1.000
_cell.length_c   1.000
_cell.angle_alpha   90.00
_cell.angle_beta   90.00
_cell.angle_gamma   90.00
#
_symmetry.space_group_name_H-M   'P 1'
#
loop_
_entity.id
_entity.type
_entity.pdbx_description
1 polymer ?
#
loop_
_entity_poly.entity_id
_entity_poly.type
_entity_poly.pdbx_seq_one_letter_code
_entity_poly.pdbx_strand_id
1 'polypeptide(L)'
;MAGLLTGAVTNGQYTKTQASQDLTKSNETTSTSKTAAKRDTGYNQDMFLQLLVAEMQYQDPLEPSDNSQYVAQLASFTQIEAIQSVQNDMHTMEANSLVGKTVVINSDHEEIEGKVDYVQSDDDGELYVSVNGNMYKTDEIISVVDPTYYNAVSVVRYFDSLLKDMPSVELVTLGDEKIITDIANTYNNMDAYTRSFINDDTVKAIEAVIKKFEELKKAKEEADNEVKNVTPVEENKESKEQAEETNSLEEAEAQEV
;
A
#
# COMPACT_ATOMS: atom_id res chain seq x y z
N MET A 1 -9.56 -22.59 -15.19
CA MET A 1 -8.77 -21.84 -16.19
C MET A 1 -9.28 -20.41 -16.25
N ALA A 2 -8.64 -19.49 -15.52
CA ALA A 2 -8.93 -18.06 -15.63
C ALA A 2 -8.26 -17.54 -16.90
N GLY A 3 -9.05 -16.94 -17.80
CA GLY A 3 -8.54 -16.34 -19.02
C GLY A 3 -7.70 -15.10 -18.71
N LEU A 4 -6.48 -15.04 -19.25
CA LEU A 4 -5.62 -13.86 -19.16
C LEU A 4 -6.36 -12.62 -19.69
N LEU A 5 -6.63 -11.67 -18.81
CA LEU A 5 -7.16 -10.35 -19.13
C LEU A 5 -5.99 -9.44 -19.54
N THR A 6 -5.57 -9.49 -20.80
CA THR A 6 -4.65 -8.48 -21.34
C THR A 6 -5.43 -7.19 -21.64
N GLY A 7 -5.34 -6.19 -20.75
CA GLY A 7 -5.90 -4.84 -20.94
C GLY A 7 -4.80 -3.78 -20.99
N ALA A 8 -5.06 -2.65 -21.66
CA ALA A 8 -4.17 -1.49 -21.67
C ALA A 8 -4.68 -0.43 -20.68
N VAL A 9 -3.74 0.23 -19.98
CA VAL A 9 -4.03 1.37 -19.09
C VAL A 9 -3.94 2.66 -19.91
N THR A 10 -4.96 3.51 -19.83
CA THR A 10 -4.95 4.86 -20.40
C THR A 10 -5.47 5.82 -19.34
N ASN A 11 -4.70 6.86 -18.99
CA ASN A 11 -4.99 7.80 -17.89
C ASN A 11 -5.36 7.12 -16.55
N GLY A 12 -4.63 6.07 -16.15
CA GLY A 12 -4.79 5.45 -14.83
C GLY A 12 -6.09 4.65 -14.62
N GLN A 13 -6.85 4.39 -15.68
CA GLN A 13 -8.07 3.56 -15.66
C GLN A 13 -7.91 2.37 -16.61
N TYR A 14 -8.34 1.17 -16.19
CA TYR A 14 -8.29 -0.06 -17.00
C TYR A 14 -9.44 -0.09 -18.01
N THR A 15 -9.16 -0.34 -19.29
CA THR A 15 -10.20 -0.53 -20.33
C THR A 15 -10.13 -1.94 -20.94
N LYS A 16 -11.27 -2.64 -21.02
CA LYS A 16 -11.39 -3.98 -21.62
C LYS A 16 -11.52 -3.88 -23.14
N THR A 17 -10.62 -4.54 -23.89
CA THR A 17 -10.61 -4.52 -25.37
C THR A 17 -11.54 -5.60 -25.95
N GLN A 18 -12.05 -5.40 -27.18
CA GLN A 18 -13.02 -6.31 -27.84
C GLN A 18 -12.54 -7.77 -28.00
N ALA A 19 -11.23 -8.05 -27.91
CA ALA A 19 -10.69 -9.41 -27.90
C ALA A 19 -11.17 -10.25 -26.70
N SER A 20 -11.67 -9.63 -25.62
CA SER A 20 -12.18 -10.32 -24.43
C SER A 20 -13.60 -10.88 -24.57
N GLN A 21 -14.31 -10.58 -25.66
CA GLN A 21 -15.73 -10.99 -25.81
C GLN A 21 -15.92 -12.35 -26.50
N ASP A 22 -14.93 -12.85 -27.24
CA ASP A 22 -15.11 -14.04 -28.11
C ASP A 22 -14.76 -15.38 -27.43
N LEU A 23 -14.18 -15.35 -26.22
CA LEU A 23 -13.71 -16.55 -25.49
C LEU A 23 -14.78 -17.23 -24.62
N THR A 24 -16.03 -16.75 -24.61
CA THR A 24 -17.09 -17.20 -23.67
C THR A 24 -18.05 -18.26 -24.23
N LYS A 25 -17.80 -18.83 -25.42
CA LYS A 25 -18.76 -19.75 -26.08
C LYS A 25 -18.39 -21.23 -26.16
N SER A 26 -17.28 -21.69 -25.57
CA SER A 26 -16.92 -23.10 -25.70
C SER A 26 -16.17 -23.64 -24.48
N ASN A 27 -16.89 -23.94 -23.39
CA ASN A 27 -16.61 -25.14 -22.57
C ASN A 27 -17.71 -25.38 -21.53
N GLU A 28 -18.80 -26.03 -21.92
CA GLU A 28 -19.57 -26.83 -20.97
C GLU A 28 -18.94 -28.22 -20.92
N THR A 29 -18.29 -28.57 -19.82
CA THR A 29 -18.17 -29.98 -19.41
C THR A 29 -18.17 -30.07 -17.89
N THR A 30 -19.20 -30.75 -17.40
CA THR A 30 -19.58 -31.06 -16.02
C THR A 30 -18.43 -31.55 -15.14
N SER A 31 -18.22 -30.88 -14.01
CA SER A 31 -17.35 -31.34 -12.92
C SER A 31 -18.13 -32.24 -11.97
N THR A 32 -17.77 -33.52 -11.91
CA THR A 32 -18.12 -34.40 -10.78
C THR A 32 -16.93 -34.50 -9.83
N SER A 33 -17.09 -33.93 -8.65
CA SER A 33 -16.20 -34.07 -7.50
C SER A 33 -16.22 -35.51 -6.97
N LYS A 34 -15.04 -36.14 -6.89
CA LYS A 34 -14.80 -37.27 -5.98
C LYS A 34 -13.42 -37.14 -5.36
N THR A 35 -13.45 -37.10 -4.04
CA THR A 35 -12.36 -37.22 -3.06
C THR A 35 -11.26 -38.15 -3.54
N ALA A 36 -10.07 -37.61 -3.83
CA ALA A 36 -8.86 -38.39 -4.03
C ALA A 36 -8.04 -38.32 -2.74
N ALA A 37 -8.15 -39.36 -1.91
CA ALA A 37 -7.20 -39.59 -0.84
C ALA A 37 -5.80 -39.74 -1.45
N LYS A 38 -4.85 -38.99 -0.90
CA LYS A 38 -3.40 -39.04 -1.13
C LYS A 38 -2.94 -40.47 -1.43
N ARG A 39 -2.68 -40.76 -2.71
CA ARG A 39 -1.97 -41.96 -3.13
C ARG A 39 -0.55 -41.56 -3.51
N ASP A 40 0.36 -42.25 -2.85
CA ASP A 40 1.81 -42.18 -2.99
C ASP A 40 2.24 -42.17 -4.47
N THR A 41 2.77 -41.03 -4.93
CA THR A 41 3.13 -40.77 -6.33
C THR A 41 4.40 -41.51 -6.77
N GLY A 42 5.16 -42.09 -5.84
CA GLY A 42 6.34 -42.90 -6.16
C GLY A 42 6.02 -44.27 -6.76
N TYR A 43 4.84 -44.83 -6.46
CA TYR A 43 4.51 -46.20 -6.86
C TYR A 43 4.17 -46.37 -8.35
N ASN A 44 3.69 -45.32 -9.04
CA ASN A 44 3.19 -45.45 -10.42
C ASN A 44 4.32 -45.44 -11.47
N GLN A 45 5.37 -44.63 -11.27
CA GLN A 45 6.49 -44.53 -12.20
C GLN A 45 7.40 -45.77 -12.14
N ASP A 46 7.69 -46.26 -10.93
CA ASP A 46 8.51 -47.47 -10.74
C ASP A 46 7.77 -48.73 -11.20
N MET A 47 6.46 -48.82 -10.96
CA MET A 47 5.62 -49.90 -11.48
C MET A 47 5.50 -49.86 -13.01
N PHE A 48 5.46 -48.66 -13.62
CA PHE A 48 5.50 -48.49 -15.08
C PHE A 48 6.83 -48.97 -15.67
N LEU A 49 7.96 -48.57 -15.11
CA LEU A 49 9.29 -49.02 -15.57
C LEU A 49 9.46 -50.52 -15.39
N GLN A 50 8.95 -51.09 -14.30
CA GLN A 50 8.97 -52.52 -14.06
C GLN A 50 8.09 -53.29 -15.05
N LEU A 51 6.92 -52.74 -15.41
CA LEU A 51 6.04 -53.34 -16.41
C LEU A 51 6.63 -53.23 -17.83
N LEU A 52 7.25 -52.10 -18.19
CA LEU A 52 7.95 -51.90 -19.46
C LEU A 52 9.13 -52.88 -19.61
N VAL A 53 9.89 -53.11 -18.53
CA VAL A 53 11.01 -54.07 -18.50
C VAL A 53 10.52 -55.52 -18.51
N ALA A 54 9.37 -55.81 -17.91
CA ALA A 54 8.75 -57.13 -17.94
C ALA A 54 8.23 -57.47 -19.36
N GLU A 55 7.61 -56.51 -20.06
CA GLU A 55 7.15 -56.70 -21.44
C GLU A 55 8.32 -56.87 -22.41
N MET A 56 9.42 -56.10 -22.28
CA MET A 56 10.65 -56.33 -23.05
C MET A 56 11.24 -57.73 -22.87
N GLN A 57 11.02 -58.39 -21.72
CA GLN A 57 11.52 -59.74 -21.43
C GLN A 57 10.57 -60.87 -21.88
N TYR A 58 9.27 -60.60 -22.05
CA TYR A 58 8.22 -61.62 -22.28
C TYR A 58 7.39 -61.41 -23.57
N GLN A 59 7.83 -60.60 -24.53
CA GLN A 59 7.15 -60.49 -25.82
C GLN A 59 7.35 -61.75 -26.67
N ASP A 60 6.35 -62.62 -26.69
CA ASP A 60 6.13 -63.57 -27.80
C ASP A 60 5.67 -62.76 -29.04
N PRO A 61 6.39 -62.80 -30.18
CA PRO A 61 6.14 -61.94 -31.34
C PRO A 61 4.78 -62.15 -32.04
N LEU A 62 3.94 -63.07 -31.58
CA LEU A 62 2.67 -63.43 -32.23
C LEU A 62 1.42 -62.68 -31.71
N GLU A 63 1.45 -61.97 -30.57
CA GLU A 63 0.31 -61.14 -30.10
C GLU A 63 0.72 -59.81 -29.39
N PRO A 64 1.13 -58.76 -30.14
CA PRO A 64 1.60 -57.49 -29.57
C PRO A 64 0.51 -56.43 -29.27
N SER A 65 -0.77 -56.74 -29.50
CA SER A 65 -1.81 -55.71 -29.71
C SER A 65 -2.43 -55.11 -28.43
N ASP A 66 -2.64 -55.90 -27.37
CA ASP A 66 -3.46 -55.47 -26.22
C ASP A 66 -2.63 -54.75 -25.13
N ASN A 67 -1.43 -55.28 -24.83
CA ASN A 67 -0.56 -54.74 -23.78
C ASN A 67 0.09 -53.40 -24.16
N SER A 68 0.42 -53.20 -25.43
CA SER A 68 0.99 -51.94 -25.92
C SER A 68 0.03 -50.76 -25.80
N GLN A 69 -1.29 -51.00 -25.91
CA GLN A 69 -2.31 -49.97 -25.76
C GLN A 69 -2.47 -49.52 -24.31
N TYR A 70 -2.37 -50.45 -23.34
CA TYR A 70 -2.40 -50.13 -21.91
C TYR A 70 -1.16 -49.36 -21.44
N VAL A 71 0.04 -49.76 -21.88
CA VAL A 71 1.29 -49.05 -21.59
C VAL A 71 1.28 -47.65 -22.21
N ALA A 72 0.74 -47.48 -23.42
CA ALA A 72 0.57 -46.17 -24.04
C ALA A 72 -0.38 -45.25 -23.24
N GLN A 73 -1.46 -45.80 -22.69
CA GLN A 73 -2.39 -45.04 -21.85
C GLN A 73 -1.77 -44.66 -20.50
N LEU A 74 -1.02 -45.57 -19.85
CA LEU A 74 -0.28 -45.27 -18.62
C LEU A 74 0.82 -44.21 -18.85
N ALA A 75 1.59 -44.34 -19.92
CA ALA A 75 2.59 -43.34 -20.29
C ALA A 75 1.95 -41.95 -20.49
N SER A 76 0.73 -41.90 -21.05
CA SER A 76 -0.03 -40.65 -21.19
C SER A 76 -0.44 -40.08 -19.83
N PHE A 77 -0.86 -40.92 -18.87
CA PHE A 77 -1.17 -40.47 -17.50
C PHE A 77 0.07 -39.96 -16.76
N THR A 78 1.19 -40.67 -16.83
CA THR A 78 2.46 -40.24 -16.22
C THR A 78 2.94 -38.91 -16.79
N GLN A 79 2.78 -38.67 -18.10
CA GLN A 79 3.09 -37.38 -18.71
C GLN A 79 2.20 -36.25 -18.16
N ILE A 80 0.91 -36.50 -17.96
CA ILE A 80 -0.02 -35.52 -17.37
C ILE A 80 0.36 -35.22 -15.92
N GLU A 81 0.69 -36.24 -15.12
CA GLU A 81 1.16 -36.06 -13.74
C GLU A 81 2.46 -35.24 -13.68
N ALA A 82 3.42 -35.52 -14.57
CA ALA A 82 4.65 -34.74 -14.66
C ALA A 82 4.38 -33.28 -15.04
N ILE A 83 3.46 -33.02 -15.97
CA ILE A 83 3.06 -31.66 -16.35
C ILE A 83 2.39 -30.94 -15.17
N GLN A 84 1.52 -31.61 -14.42
CA GLN A 84 0.89 -31.04 -13.22
C GLN A 84 1.92 -30.71 -12.14
N SER A 85 2.91 -31.58 -11.91
CA SER A 85 4.00 -31.31 -10.98
C SER A 85 4.78 -30.05 -11.39
N VAL A 86 5.11 -29.92 -12.67
CA VAL A 86 5.82 -28.74 -13.19
C VAL A 86 4.98 -27.48 -13.04
N GLN A 87 3.66 -27.55 -13.27
CA GLN A 87 2.76 -26.41 -13.05
C GLN A 87 2.76 -25.97 -11.58
N ASN A 88 2.71 -26.92 -10.64
CA ASN A 88 2.77 -26.62 -9.21
C ASN A 88 4.11 -26.00 -8.80
N ASP A 89 5.23 -26.50 -9.34
CA ASP A 89 6.56 -25.93 -9.12
C ASP A 89 6.64 -24.50 -9.66
N MET A 90 6.06 -24.24 -10.83
CA MET A 90 5.99 -22.89 -11.42
C MET A 90 5.15 -21.95 -10.56
N HIS A 91 3.99 -22.38 -10.07
CA HIS A 91 3.17 -21.58 -9.15
C HIS A 91 3.90 -21.27 -7.85
N THR A 92 4.62 -22.25 -7.29
CA THR A 92 5.43 -22.06 -6.09
C THR A 92 6.55 -21.04 -6.33
N MET A 93 7.20 -21.11 -7.50
CA MET A 93 8.24 -20.15 -7.89
C MET A 93 7.67 -18.74 -8.09
N GLU A 94 6.50 -18.62 -8.72
CA GLU A 94 5.79 -17.35 -8.86
C GLU A 94 5.44 -16.74 -7.50
N ALA A 95 4.83 -17.53 -6.60
CA ALA A 95 4.47 -17.10 -5.26
C ALA A 95 5.71 -16.66 -4.47
N ASN A 96 6.79 -17.44 -4.50
CA ASN A 96 8.06 -17.06 -3.88
C ASN A 96 8.63 -15.74 -4.42
N SER A 97 8.39 -15.43 -5.70
CA SER A 97 8.81 -14.15 -6.29
C SER A 97 8.02 -12.95 -5.79
N LEU A 98 6.88 -13.17 -5.11
CA LEU A 98 6.07 -12.12 -4.50
C LEU A 98 6.63 -11.64 -3.17
N VAL A 99 7.43 -12.47 -2.48
CA VAL A 99 8.04 -12.10 -1.21
C VAL A 99 8.85 -10.81 -1.38
N GLY A 100 8.54 -9.82 -0.54
CA GLY A 100 9.17 -8.50 -0.61
C GLY A 100 8.51 -7.50 -1.56
N LYS A 101 7.60 -7.93 -2.43
CA LYS A 101 6.82 -7.04 -3.30
C LYS A 101 5.56 -6.55 -2.59
N THR A 102 5.03 -5.42 -3.06
CA THR A 102 3.71 -4.95 -2.64
C THR A 102 2.67 -5.57 -3.54
N VAL A 103 1.59 -6.09 -2.96
CA VAL A 103 0.48 -6.71 -3.69
C VAL A 103 -0.82 -6.04 -3.32
N VAL A 104 -1.77 -6.13 -4.25
CA VAL A 104 -3.16 -5.76 -4.06
C VAL A 104 -3.97 -7.05 -4.09
N ILE A 105 -4.69 -7.31 -3.00
CA ILE A 105 -5.49 -8.51 -2.79
C ILE A 105 -6.95 -8.10 -2.76
N ASN A 106 -7.80 -8.86 -3.45
CA ASN A 106 -9.25 -8.74 -3.30
C ASN A 106 -9.75 -9.92 -2.49
N SER A 107 -10.04 -9.68 -1.22
CA SER A 107 -10.59 -10.68 -0.31
C SER A 107 -11.96 -10.18 0.16
N ASP A 108 -13.01 -10.97 -0.05
CA ASP A 108 -14.38 -10.63 0.37
C ASP A 108 -14.91 -9.25 -0.08
N HIS A 109 -14.52 -8.79 -1.27
CA HIS A 109 -14.84 -7.46 -1.84
C HIS A 109 -14.13 -6.27 -1.16
N GLU A 110 -13.16 -6.54 -0.29
CA GLU A 110 -12.25 -5.54 0.25
C GLU A 110 -10.90 -5.59 -0.47
N GLU A 111 -10.39 -4.40 -0.79
CA GLU A 111 -9.08 -4.25 -1.41
C GLU A 111 -8.03 -4.07 -0.31
N ILE A 112 -7.10 -5.01 -0.25
CA ILE A 112 -6.06 -5.07 0.77
C ILE A 112 -4.73 -4.84 0.08
N GLU A 113 -4.11 -3.70 0.39
CA GLU A 113 -2.78 -3.35 -0.09
C GLU A 113 -1.75 -3.68 0.99
N GLY A 114 -0.63 -4.31 0.62
CA GLY A 114 0.45 -4.52 1.56
C GLY A 114 1.64 -5.27 0.98
N LYS A 115 2.74 -5.24 1.71
CA LYS A 115 3.97 -5.95 1.34
C LYS A 115 3.86 -7.42 1.77
N VAL A 116 4.27 -8.33 0.89
CA VAL A 116 4.36 -9.76 1.21
C VAL A 116 5.57 -10.02 2.11
N ASP A 117 5.32 -10.69 3.23
CA ASP A 117 6.34 -11.07 4.21
C ASP A 117 6.92 -12.46 3.94
N TYR A 118 6.04 -13.43 3.69
CA TYR A 118 6.42 -14.80 3.34
C TYR A 118 5.31 -15.49 2.55
N VAL A 119 5.66 -16.62 1.95
CA VAL A 119 4.75 -17.54 1.25
C VAL A 119 4.76 -18.87 1.99
N GLN A 120 3.61 -19.51 2.09
CA GLN A 120 3.47 -20.82 2.70
C GLN A 120 2.54 -21.70 1.86
N SER A 121 2.86 -22.99 1.76
CA SER A 121 1.93 -24.00 1.25
C SER A 121 1.24 -24.69 2.41
N ASP A 122 -0.04 -25.01 2.27
CA ASP A 122 -0.74 -25.92 3.18
C ASP A 122 -0.49 -27.39 2.83
N ASP A 123 -1.15 -28.30 3.56
CA ASP A 123 -1.05 -29.75 3.36
C ASP A 123 -1.66 -30.23 2.02
N ASP A 124 -2.55 -29.42 1.42
CA ASP A 124 -3.22 -29.70 0.15
C ASP A 124 -2.43 -29.14 -1.06
N GLY A 125 -1.36 -28.36 -0.80
CA GLY A 125 -0.51 -27.75 -1.82
C GLY A 125 -0.97 -26.35 -2.26
N GLU A 126 -1.96 -25.78 -1.57
CA GLU A 126 -2.46 -24.44 -1.86
C GLU A 126 -1.48 -23.40 -1.31
N LEU A 127 -1.19 -22.39 -2.13
CA LEU A 127 -0.20 -21.36 -1.81
C LEU A 127 -0.87 -20.13 -1.21
N TYR A 128 -0.35 -19.70 -0.06
CA TYR A 128 -0.79 -18.54 0.67
C TYR A 128 0.35 -17.52 0.82
N VAL A 129 -0.02 -16.24 0.79
CA VAL A 129 0.87 -15.11 1.09
C VAL A 129 0.49 -14.47 2.41
N SER A 130 1.48 -14.10 3.22
CA SER A 130 1.28 -13.27 4.41
C SER A 130 1.38 -11.80 4.04
N VAL A 131 0.30 -11.04 4.27
CA VAL A 131 0.23 -9.59 4.09
C VAL A 131 -0.44 -8.97 5.31
N ASN A 132 0.17 -7.95 5.90
CA ASN A 132 -0.34 -7.26 7.09
C ASN A 132 -0.64 -8.23 8.28
N GLY A 133 0.08 -9.34 8.37
CA GLY A 133 -0.10 -10.37 9.41
C GLY A 133 -1.24 -11.38 9.17
N ASN A 134 -1.95 -11.28 8.05
CA ASN A 134 -3.01 -12.22 7.66
C ASN A 134 -2.58 -13.05 6.44
N MET A 135 -3.11 -14.27 6.33
CA MET A 135 -2.86 -15.16 5.20
C MET A 135 -3.95 -15.01 4.15
N TYR A 136 -3.55 -14.81 2.90
CA TYR A 136 -4.45 -14.74 1.75
C TYR A 136 -4.02 -15.75 0.71
N LYS A 137 -4.95 -16.25 -0.10
CA LYS A 137 -4.61 -17.16 -1.18
C LYS A 137 -3.86 -16.40 -2.27
N THR A 138 -2.88 -17.05 -2.88
CA THR A 138 -2.13 -16.43 -4.00
C THR A 138 -3.06 -16.07 -5.15
N ASP A 139 -4.14 -16.83 -5.34
CA ASP A 139 -5.18 -16.58 -6.35
C ASP A 139 -6.03 -15.32 -6.11
N GLU A 140 -6.04 -14.78 -4.88
CA GLU A 140 -6.77 -13.54 -4.54
C GLU A 140 -5.98 -12.28 -4.89
N ILE A 141 -4.72 -12.44 -5.29
CA ILE A 141 -3.85 -11.34 -5.71
C ILE A 141 -4.29 -10.86 -7.08
N ILE A 142 -4.72 -9.60 -7.16
CA ILE A 142 -5.16 -8.97 -8.41
C ILE A 142 -4.07 -8.11 -9.06
N SER A 143 -3.06 -7.67 -8.31
CA SER A 143 -1.95 -6.87 -8.83
C SER A 143 -0.70 -6.99 -7.97
N VAL A 144 0.46 -6.87 -8.63
CA VAL A 144 1.77 -6.75 -7.98
C VAL A 144 2.32 -5.38 -8.33
N VAL A 145 2.62 -4.59 -7.31
CA VAL A 145 2.96 -3.18 -7.41
C VAL A 145 4.45 -3.00 -7.13
N ASP A 146 5.10 -2.18 -7.96
CA ASP A 146 6.48 -1.78 -7.72
C ASP A 146 6.58 -0.97 -6.40
N PRO A 147 7.51 -1.31 -5.50
CA PRO A 147 7.64 -0.61 -4.22
C PRO A 147 7.89 0.90 -4.36
N THR A 148 8.64 1.32 -5.39
CA THR A 148 8.93 2.74 -5.66
C THR A 148 7.66 3.47 -6.07
N TYR A 149 6.91 2.88 -6.99
CA TYR A 149 5.60 3.40 -7.40
C TYR A 149 4.63 3.48 -6.22
N TYR A 150 4.52 2.40 -5.44
CA TYR A 150 3.63 2.34 -4.28
C TYR A 150 3.94 3.44 -3.25
N ASN A 151 5.22 3.62 -2.92
CA ASN A 151 5.65 4.65 -1.99
C ASN A 151 5.35 6.06 -2.53
N ALA A 152 5.65 6.32 -3.80
CA ALA A 152 5.36 7.60 -4.43
C ALA A 152 3.86 7.94 -4.40
N VAL A 153 3.01 6.99 -4.81
CA VAL A 153 1.55 7.18 -4.80
C VAL A 153 1.02 7.34 -3.37
N SER A 154 1.57 6.62 -2.39
CA SER A 154 1.17 6.74 -0.99
C SER A 154 1.47 8.14 -0.43
N VAL A 155 2.66 8.67 -0.74
CA VAL A 155 3.05 10.04 -0.34
C VAL A 155 2.16 11.08 -1.03
N VAL A 156 1.83 10.89 -2.30
CA VAL A 156 0.93 11.79 -3.04
C VAL A 156 -0.49 11.73 -2.48
N ARG A 157 -1.03 10.54 -2.17
CA ARG A 157 -2.35 10.39 -1.53
C ARG A 157 -2.41 11.11 -0.18
N TYR A 158 -1.36 11.02 0.64
CA TYR A 158 -1.25 11.77 1.89
C TYR A 158 -1.18 13.28 1.63
N PHE A 159 -0.37 13.71 0.67
CA PHE A 159 -0.28 15.11 0.28
C PHE A 159 -1.63 15.68 -0.20
N ASP A 160 -2.35 14.95 -1.05
CA ASP A 160 -3.70 15.33 -1.49
C ASP A 160 -4.69 15.44 -0.33
N SER A 161 -4.52 14.64 0.73
CA SER A 161 -5.32 14.78 1.94
C SER A 161 -5.04 16.09 2.68
N LEU A 162 -3.77 16.53 2.76
CA LEU A 162 -3.41 17.83 3.32
C LEU A 162 -3.95 18.99 2.47
N LEU A 163 -3.95 18.83 1.15
CA LEU A 163 -4.46 19.85 0.23
C LEU A 163 -5.96 20.07 0.35
N LYS A 164 -6.74 19.06 0.75
CA LYS A 164 -8.18 19.23 1.00
C LYS A 164 -8.47 20.16 2.18
N ASP A 165 -7.56 20.20 3.15
CA ASP A 165 -7.67 21.04 4.34
C ASP A 165 -7.00 22.41 4.15
N MET A 166 -6.41 22.66 2.97
CA MET A 166 -5.68 23.88 2.67
C MET A 166 -6.63 25.07 2.50
N PRO A 167 -6.42 26.18 3.23
CA PRO A 167 -7.23 27.38 3.04
C PRO A 167 -6.99 27.97 1.64
N SER A 168 -8.04 28.49 1.02
CA SER A 168 -7.88 29.29 -0.20
C SER A 168 -7.02 30.52 0.07
N VAL A 169 -6.30 31.02 -0.93
CA VAL A 169 -5.38 32.17 -0.81
C VAL A 169 -6.01 33.39 -0.12
N GLU A 170 -7.30 33.65 -0.34
CA GLU A 170 -8.01 34.80 0.25
C GLU A 170 -8.37 34.63 1.73
N LEU A 171 -8.43 33.37 2.21
CA LEU A 171 -8.86 33.00 3.56
C LEU A 171 -7.69 32.56 4.43
N VAL A 172 -6.45 32.72 3.97
CA VAL A 172 -5.24 32.39 4.73
C VAL A 172 -5.15 33.26 5.97
N THR A 173 -4.88 32.63 7.11
CA THR A 173 -4.70 33.28 8.40
C THR A 173 -3.40 32.81 9.06
N LEU A 174 -3.01 33.51 10.13
CA LEU A 174 -1.88 33.10 10.96
C LEU A 174 -2.13 31.77 11.71
N GLY A 175 -3.39 31.32 11.83
CA GLY A 175 -3.74 30.04 12.45
C GLY A 175 -3.41 28.83 11.59
N ASP A 176 -3.21 29.03 10.29
CA ASP A 176 -2.99 27.95 9.32
C ASP A 176 -1.54 27.49 9.22
N GLU A 177 -0.65 28.02 10.08
CA GLU A 177 0.80 27.77 10.07
C GLU A 177 1.14 26.28 9.98
N LYS A 178 0.43 25.45 10.76
CA LYS A 178 0.68 24.01 10.80
C LYS A 178 0.40 23.34 9.45
N ILE A 179 -0.77 23.59 8.87
CA ILE A 179 -1.18 22.97 7.60
C ILE A 179 -0.24 23.41 6.48
N ILE A 180 0.08 24.71 6.43
CA ILE A 180 0.97 25.28 5.41
C ILE A 180 2.38 24.72 5.53
N THR A 181 2.89 24.60 6.76
CA THR A 181 4.21 24.01 7.04
C THR A 181 4.24 22.52 6.70
N ASP A 182 3.20 21.76 7.05
CA ASP A 182 3.09 20.33 6.76
C ASP A 182 3.06 20.08 5.23
N ILE A 183 2.31 20.89 4.48
CA ILE A 183 2.28 20.84 3.01
C ILE A 183 3.67 21.14 2.43
N ALA A 184 4.29 22.24 2.84
CA ALA A 184 5.59 22.66 2.32
C ALA A 184 6.68 21.61 2.60
N ASN A 185 6.73 21.08 3.83
CA ASN A 185 7.67 20.05 4.22
C ASN A 185 7.44 18.75 3.44
N THR A 186 6.18 18.34 3.29
CA THR A 186 5.84 17.12 2.55
C THR A 186 6.30 17.22 1.10
N TYR A 187 6.00 18.34 0.42
CA TYR A 187 6.42 18.57 -0.97
C TYR A 187 7.95 18.62 -1.14
N ASN A 188 8.65 19.31 -0.25
CA ASN A 188 10.11 19.45 -0.32
C ASN A 188 10.84 18.13 -0.07
N ASN A 189 10.26 17.24 0.75
CA ASN A 189 10.83 15.93 1.06
C ASN A 189 10.56 14.87 -0.02
N MET A 190 9.69 15.15 -1.01
CA MET A 190 9.47 14.24 -2.14
C MET A 190 10.70 14.17 -3.04
N ASP A 191 10.91 13.05 -3.71
CA ASP A 191 11.88 12.96 -4.80
C ASP A 191 11.29 13.45 -6.12
N ALA A 192 12.10 13.49 -7.19
CA ALA A 192 11.68 13.96 -8.50
C ALA A 192 10.60 13.05 -9.12
N TYR A 193 10.64 11.74 -8.84
CA TYR A 193 9.66 10.79 -9.36
C TYR A 193 8.30 11.00 -8.69
N THR A 194 8.28 11.12 -7.37
CA THR A 194 7.08 11.38 -6.57
C THR A 194 6.44 12.72 -6.95
N ARG A 195 7.25 13.77 -7.13
CA ARG A 195 6.74 15.07 -7.60
C ARG A 195 6.12 15.01 -8.99
N SER A 196 6.53 14.07 -9.86
CA SER A 196 5.96 13.97 -11.21
C SER A 196 4.46 13.60 -11.23
N PHE A 197 3.94 13.09 -10.13
CA PHE A 197 2.51 12.80 -9.97
C PHE A 197 1.68 14.03 -9.55
N ILE A 198 2.32 15.14 -9.19
CA ILE A 198 1.65 16.38 -8.78
C ILE A 198 1.56 17.31 -9.98
N ASN A 199 0.38 17.89 -10.23
CA ASN A 199 0.18 18.85 -11.31
C ASN A 199 0.83 20.20 -10.97
N ASP A 200 1.48 20.83 -11.95
CA ASP A 200 2.06 22.17 -11.87
C ASP A 200 1.10 23.23 -11.31
N ASP A 201 -0.20 23.15 -11.62
CA ASP A 201 -1.20 24.11 -11.14
C ASP A 201 -1.44 23.96 -9.64
N THR A 202 -1.37 22.73 -9.11
CA THR A 202 -1.40 22.47 -7.67
C THR A 202 -0.18 23.09 -6.99
N VAL A 203 1.00 22.94 -7.57
CA VAL A 203 2.24 23.54 -7.05
C VAL A 203 2.12 25.06 -6.98
N LYS A 204 1.64 25.71 -8.05
CA LYS A 204 1.42 27.17 -8.07
C LYS A 204 0.41 27.63 -7.00
N ALA A 205 -0.66 26.87 -6.80
CA ALA A 205 -1.65 27.19 -5.77
C ALA A 205 -1.03 27.15 -4.36
N ILE A 206 -0.17 26.16 -4.11
CA ILE A 206 0.56 26.03 -2.84
C ILE A 206 1.51 27.20 -2.63
N GLU A 207 2.31 27.55 -3.64
CA GLU A 207 3.23 28.68 -3.59
C GLU A 207 2.51 30.00 -3.29
N ALA A 208 1.31 30.20 -3.85
CA ALA A 208 0.50 31.40 -3.61
C ALA A 208 0.03 31.49 -2.15
N VAL A 209 -0.42 30.38 -1.56
CA VAL A 209 -0.84 30.35 -0.14
C VAL A 209 0.34 30.55 0.80
N ILE A 210 1.46 29.86 0.56
CA ILE A 210 2.69 30.02 1.36
C ILE A 210 3.13 31.49 1.32
N LYS A 211 3.17 32.09 0.14
CA LYS A 211 3.53 33.50 -0.02
C LYS A 211 2.60 34.41 0.77
N LYS A 212 1.28 34.18 0.70
CA LYS A 212 0.31 34.98 1.43
C LYS A 212 0.49 34.86 2.95
N PHE A 213 0.78 33.65 3.43
CA PHE A 213 1.04 33.39 4.84
C PHE A 213 2.31 34.11 5.33
N GLU A 214 3.40 34.06 4.57
CA GLU A 214 4.63 34.79 4.89
C GLU A 214 4.43 36.31 4.94
N GLU A 215 3.63 36.86 4.01
CA GLU A 215 3.24 38.28 4.04
C GLU A 215 2.49 38.64 5.33
N LEU A 216 1.55 37.80 5.78
CA LEU A 216 0.80 38.00 7.02
C LEU A 216 1.71 37.92 8.26
N LYS A 217 2.65 36.97 8.27
CA LYS A 217 3.62 36.80 9.36
C LYS A 217 4.52 38.02 9.49
N LYS A 218 5.06 38.49 8.37
CA LYS A 218 5.89 39.71 8.32
C LYS A 218 5.11 40.96 8.79
N ALA A 219 3.87 41.13 8.32
CA ALA A 219 3.03 42.26 8.74
C ALA A 219 2.77 42.26 10.26
N LYS A 220 2.59 41.07 10.86
CA LYS A 220 2.44 40.94 12.32
C LYS A 220 3.72 41.32 13.06
N GLU A 221 4.87 40.84 12.60
CA GLU A 221 6.17 41.16 13.21
C GLU A 221 6.48 42.67 13.16
N GLU A 222 6.14 43.33 12.05
CA GLU A 222 6.27 44.79 11.91
C GLU A 222 5.35 45.53 12.90
N ALA A 223 4.08 45.12 13.02
CA ALA A 223 3.13 45.71 13.97
C ALA A 223 3.56 45.52 15.44
N ASP A 224 4.03 44.31 15.81
CA ASP A 224 4.50 44.03 17.17
C ASP A 224 5.78 44.81 17.53
N ASN A 225 6.61 45.15 16.54
CA ASN A 225 7.79 45.99 16.72
C ASN A 225 7.47 47.49 16.82
N GLU A 226 6.46 47.99 16.10
CA GLU A 226 5.99 49.38 16.27
C GLU A 226 5.38 49.61 17.66
N VAL A 227 4.58 48.67 18.19
CA VAL A 227 4.00 48.80 19.54
C VAL A 227 5.07 48.84 20.64
N LYS A 228 6.18 48.10 20.48
CA LYS A 228 7.31 48.13 21.43
C LYS A 228 8.07 49.46 21.45
N ASN A 229 8.01 50.25 20.37
CA ASN A 229 8.70 51.54 20.27
C ASN A 229 7.85 52.73 20.78
N VAL A 230 6.59 52.53 21.17
CA VAL A 230 5.66 53.63 21.55
C VAL A 230 5.39 53.73 23.07
N THR A 231 5.96 52.88 23.93
CA THR A 231 5.94 53.12 25.39
C THR A 231 7.26 53.70 25.89
N PRO A 232 7.29 55.02 26.12
CA PRO A 232 7.47 55.51 27.49
C PRO A 232 6.49 56.66 27.77
N VAL A 233 5.51 56.45 28.63
CA VAL A 233 4.84 57.58 29.30
C VAL A 233 5.37 57.62 30.72
N GLU A 234 6.27 58.57 30.93
CA GLU A 234 6.70 59.05 32.25
C GLU A 234 5.46 59.36 33.10
N GLU A 235 5.35 58.67 34.24
CA GLU A 235 4.42 59.04 35.29
C GLU A 235 4.99 60.27 36.00
N ASN A 236 4.60 61.44 35.50
CA ASN A 236 4.96 62.75 36.03
C ASN A 236 4.31 62.95 37.41
N LYS A 237 5.05 62.72 38.50
CA LYS A 237 4.66 63.08 39.87
C LYS A 237 5.26 64.42 40.25
N GLU A 238 4.52 65.49 39.99
CA GLU A 238 4.69 66.75 40.73
C GLU A 238 3.39 67.53 40.71
N SER A 239 2.73 67.60 41.88
CA SER A 239 1.93 68.74 42.39
C SER A 239 0.93 68.26 43.46
N LYS A 240 1.35 68.31 44.73
CA LYS A 240 0.54 68.88 45.83
C LYS A 240 1.37 68.97 47.09
N GLU A 241 2.07 70.08 47.21
CA GLU A 241 2.55 70.62 48.46
C GLU A 241 1.45 71.51 49.07
N GLN A 242 1.46 71.60 50.41
CA GLN A 242 0.66 72.44 51.31
C GLN A 242 -0.70 71.90 51.80
N ALA A 243 -0.64 71.18 52.93
CA ALA A 243 -1.28 71.63 54.17
C ALA A 243 -0.62 70.98 55.40
N GLU A 244 -0.14 71.84 56.29
CA GLU A 244 0.00 71.67 57.75
C GLU A 244 1.11 70.74 58.29
N GLU A 245 2.31 71.33 58.45
CA GLU A 245 3.01 71.23 59.73
C GLU A 245 2.13 71.85 60.83
N THR A 246 1.79 71.09 61.88
CA THR A 246 2.11 71.43 63.28
C THR A 246 1.50 70.41 64.26
N ASN A 247 2.40 69.84 65.08
CA ASN A 247 2.27 69.62 66.53
C ASN A 247 1.90 68.22 67.09
N SER A 248 2.53 67.94 68.25
CA SER A 248 2.43 66.80 69.21
C SER A 248 2.89 65.43 68.71
N LEU A 249 4.01 64.79 69.14
CA LEU A 249 4.67 64.67 70.45
C LEU A 249 3.70 64.24 71.57
N GLU A 250 4.04 63.15 72.29
CA GLU A 250 3.25 62.33 73.26
C GLU A 250 2.42 61.22 72.59
N GLU A 251 2.50 59.93 72.91
CA GLU A 251 2.90 59.19 74.12
C GLU A 251 3.62 57.88 73.76
N ALA A 252 4.74 57.63 74.45
CA ALA A 252 5.17 56.29 74.79
C ALA A 252 4.54 55.95 76.15
N GLU A 253 3.86 54.80 76.26
CA GLU A 253 3.79 53.91 77.44
C GLU A 253 2.54 53.02 77.37
N ALA A 254 2.73 51.70 77.31
CA ALA A 254 2.22 50.76 78.31
C ALA A 254 2.44 49.31 77.85
N GLN A 255 3.34 48.65 78.57
CA GLN A 255 3.45 47.19 78.70
C GLN A 255 2.28 46.62 79.53
N GLU A 256 2.23 45.28 79.62
CA GLU A 256 1.35 44.42 80.46
C GLU A 256 -0.08 44.25 79.92
N VAL A 257 -0.61 43.03 79.69
CA VAL A 257 -0.45 41.72 80.35
C VAL A 257 -0.61 40.58 79.33
#